data_AF-A0A842TJV5-F1
#
_entry.id   AF-A0A842TJV5-F1
#
_cell.length_a   1.000
_cell.length_b   1.000
_cell.length_c   1.000
_cell.angle_alpha   90.00
_cell.angle_beta   90.00
_cell.angle_gamma   90.00
#
_symmetry.space_group_name_H-M   'P 1'
#
loop_
_entity.id
_entity.type
_entity.pdbx_description
1 polymer ?
#
loop_
_entity_poly.entity_id
_entity_poly.type
_entity_poly.pdbx_seq_one_letter_code
_entity_poly.pdbx_strand_id
1 'polypeptide(L)' 'KCSRCGFTHPNNRNKKLRQFKCLKCNYEVNDDYNASKNIGFKHYLKELKSPQGRSYCQLALKSGTLTPNGRMFPTAHD' A
#
# COMPACT_ATOMS: atom_id res chain seq x y z
N LYS A 1 -0.65 11.64 -4.20
CA LYS A 1 -0.26 10.67 -3.15
C LYS A 1 0.89 9.81 -3.66
N CYS A 2 1.94 9.59 -2.88
CA CYS A 2 2.97 8.61 -3.19
C CYS A 2 2.43 7.19 -2.96
N SER A 3 2.50 6.34 -3.96
CA SER A 3 2.07 4.93 -3.84
C SER A 3 2.98 4.09 -2.93
N ARG A 4 4.19 4.57 -2.59
CA ARG A 4 5.15 3.86 -1.74
C ARG A 4 5.03 4.20 -0.26
N CYS A 5 5.02 5.49 0.09
CA CYS A 5 5.05 5.94 1.48
C CYS A 5 3.80 6.71 1.93
N GLY A 6 2.82 6.91 1.03
CA GLY A 6 1.56 7.61 1.34
C GLY A 6 1.65 9.15 1.37
N PHE A 7 2.85 9.73 1.36
CA PHE A 7 3.01 11.20 1.44
C PHE A 7 2.37 11.94 0.26
N THR A 8 1.72 13.07 0.54
CA THR A 8 1.06 13.96 -0.43
C THR A 8 1.70 15.33 -0.39
N HIS A 9 2.12 15.82 -1.56
CA HIS A 9 2.63 17.17 -1.73
C HIS A 9 2.27 17.68 -3.14
N PRO A 10 1.91 18.97 -3.32
CA PRO A 10 1.55 19.52 -4.63
C PRO A 10 2.64 19.34 -5.68
N ASN A 11 3.90 19.56 -5.29
CA ASN A 11 5.06 19.48 -6.19
C ASN A 11 5.57 18.05 -6.44
N ASN A 12 4.90 17.01 -5.93
CA ASN A 12 5.32 15.64 -6.23
C ASN A 12 5.02 15.23 -7.69
N ARG A 13 4.19 15.98 -8.42
CA ARG A 13 3.77 15.66 -9.79
C ARG A 13 4.17 16.78 -10.74
N ASN A 14 4.97 16.45 -11.75
CA ASN A 14 5.24 17.32 -12.89
C ASN A 14 4.40 16.87 -14.09
N LYS A 15 3.28 17.56 -14.32
CA LYS A 15 2.34 17.24 -15.42
C LYS A 15 2.94 17.44 -16.81
N LYS A 16 3.81 18.44 -16.97
CA LYS A 16 4.46 18.75 -18.26
C LYS A 16 5.39 17.61 -18.68
N LEU A 17 6.11 17.03 -17.71
CA LEU A 17 7.06 15.94 -17.96
C LEU A 17 6.46 14.54 -17.75
N ARG A 18 5.18 14.41 -17.38
CA ARG A 18 4.53 13.13 -17.03
C ARG A 18 5.30 12.34 -15.96
N GLN A 19 5.91 13.06 -15.02
CA GLN A 19 6.78 12.50 -13.99
C GLN A 19 6.21 12.72 -12.60
N PHE A 20 6.46 11.76 -11.73
CA PHE A 20 6.15 11.82 -10.31
C PHE A 20 7.42 11.54 -9.51
N LYS A 21 7.75 12.46 -8.59
CA LYS A 21 8.84 12.33 -7.63
C LYS A 21 8.31 12.62 -6.24
N CYS A 22 8.42 11.67 -5.33
CA CYS A 22 8.04 11.91 -3.94
C CYS A 22 9.15 12.67 -3.19
N LEU A 23 8.85 13.88 -2.72
CA LEU A 23 9.82 14.70 -1.97
C LEU A 23 10.21 14.13 -0.59
N LYS A 24 9.48 13.13 -0.07
CA LYS A 24 9.75 12.50 1.23
C LYS A 24 10.66 11.27 1.13
N CYS A 25 10.44 10.42 0.13
CA CYS A 25 11.14 9.13 0.01
C CYS A 25 11.91 8.97 -1.30
N ASN A 26 12.02 10.04 -2.09
CA ASN A 26 12.71 10.08 -3.39
C ASN A 26 12.24 9.00 -4.38
N TYR A 27 11.02 8.51 -4.22
CA TYR A 27 10.43 7.56 -5.16
C TYR A 27 10.05 8.26 -6.46
N GLU A 28 10.64 7.82 -7.57
CA GLU A 28 10.48 8.39 -8.90
C GLU A 28 9.89 7.38 -9.88
N VAL A 29 8.81 7.76 -10.56
CA VAL A 29 8.12 6.98 -11.59
C VAL A 29 7.32 7.90 -12.51
N ASN A 30 6.76 7.36 -13.60
CA ASN A 30 5.74 8.06 -14.38
C ASN A 30 4.50 8.40 -13.53
N ASP A 31 3.86 9.55 -13.79
CA ASP A 31 2.75 10.04 -12.98
C ASP A 31 1.45 9.24 -13.12
N ASP A 32 1.13 8.75 -14.32
CA ASP A 32 0.02 7.83 -14.57
C ASP A 32 0.28 6.49 -13.89
N TYR A 33 1.50 5.96 -13.97
CA TYR A 33 1.85 4.70 -13.29
C TYR A 33 1.66 4.80 -11.77
N ASN A 34 2.09 5.91 -11.16
CA ASN A 34 1.82 6.17 -9.74
C ASN A 34 0.32 6.31 -9.45
N ALA A 35 -0.45 6.94 -10.34
CA ALA A 35 -1.91 7.03 -10.21
C ALA A 35 -2.57 5.65 -10.29
N SER A 36 -2.23 4.84 -11.28
CA SER A 36 -2.70 3.45 -11.46
C SER A 36 -2.40 2.60 -10.23
N LYS A 37 -1.19 2.69 -9.67
CA LYS A 37 -0.88 2.02 -8.40
C LYS A 37 -1.79 2.48 -7.28
N ASN A 38 -2.02 3.78 -7.12
CA ASN A 38 -2.88 4.29 -6.05
C ASN A 38 -4.35 3.81 -6.18
N ILE A 39 -4.87 3.71 -7.40
CA ILE A 39 -6.20 3.15 -7.67
C ILE A 39 -6.21 1.64 -7.40
N GLY A 40 -5.27 0.88 -7.98
CA GLY A 40 -5.16 -0.56 -7.79
C GLY A 40 -5.05 -0.95 -6.32
N PHE A 41 -4.21 -0.27 -5.53
CA PHE A 41 -4.10 -0.50 -4.08
C PHE A 41 -5.40 -0.18 -3.33
N LYS A 42 -6.17 0.82 -3.75
CA LYS A 42 -7.47 1.13 -3.12
C LYS A 42 -8.45 -0.04 -3.32
N HIS A 43 -8.50 -0.60 -4.52
CA HIS A 43 -9.34 -1.76 -4.81
C HIS A 43 -8.84 -3.00 -4.10
N TYR A 44 -7.56 -3.34 -4.22
CA TYR A 44 -6.95 -4.47 -3.52
C TYR A 44 -7.22 -4.43 -2.01
N LEU A 45 -6.98 -3.29 -1.34
CA LEU A 45 -7.26 -3.13 0.08
C LEU A 45 -8.76 -3.12 0.42
N LYS A 46 -9.64 -2.74 -0.52
CA LYS A 46 -11.09 -2.80 -0.33
C LYS A 46 -11.60 -4.24 -0.44
N GLU A 47 -11.08 -5.02 -1.39
CA GLU A 47 -11.34 -6.46 -1.51
C GLU A 47 -10.88 -7.19 -0.25
N LEU A 48 -9.75 -6.78 0.34
CA LEU A 48 -9.25 -7.30 1.63
C LEU A 48 -10.09 -6.88 2.85
N LYS A 49 -11.01 -5.93 2.71
CA LYS A 49 -11.88 -5.44 3.79
C LYS A 49 -13.33 -5.92 3.66
N SER A 50 -13.66 -6.73 2.66
CA SER A 50 -15.03 -7.22 2.49
C SER A 50 -15.38 -8.23 3.60
N PRO A 51 -16.56 -8.13 4.26
CA PRO A 51 -17.03 -9.11 5.25
C PRO A 51 -17.31 -10.49 4.65
N GLN A 52 -17.53 -10.56 3.34
CA GLN A 52 -17.96 -11.76 2.62
C GLN A 52 -16.85 -12.77 2.28
N GLY A 53 -15.71 -12.72 2.97
CA GLY A 53 -14.78 -13.85 3.05
C GLY A 53 -14.02 -14.13 1.75
N ARG A 54 -12.70 -13.99 1.83
CA ARG A 54 -11.86 -15.05 1.26
C ARG A 54 -11.36 -15.91 2.41
N SER A 55 -11.38 -17.21 2.13
CA SER A 55 -10.75 -18.24 2.94
C SER A 55 -9.38 -17.75 3.38
N TYR A 56 -9.15 -17.80 4.68
CA TYR A 56 -7.81 -18.07 5.19
C TYR A 56 -7.35 -19.35 4.47
N CYS A 57 -6.61 -19.24 3.36
CA CYS A 57 -5.59 -20.24 3.13
C CYS A 57 -4.60 -19.98 4.25
N GLN A 58 -4.83 -20.68 5.36
CA GLN A 58 -4.13 -20.55 6.62
C GLN A 58 -2.64 -20.79 6.37
N LEU A 59 -1.88 -19.74 6.09
CA LEU A 59 -0.56 -19.65 6.68
C LEU A 59 -0.81 -19.29 8.14
N ALA A 60 -1.05 -20.32 8.95
CA ALA A 60 -1.04 -20.19 10.40
C ALA A 60 0.37 -19.76 10.80
N LEU A 61 0.60 -18.46 10.91
CA LEU A 61 1.79 -17.94 11.56
C LEU A 61 1.73 -18.46 13.00
N LYS A 62 2.74 -19.24 13.41
CA LYS A 62 2.77 -19.91 14.71
C LYS A 62 2.64 -18.95 15.91
N SER A 63 2.83 -17.65 15.71
CA SER A 63 3.03 -16.68 16.79
C SER A 63 2.50 -15.28 16.47
N GLY A 64 1.33 -15.14 15.83
CA GLY A 64 0.67 -13.83 15.68
C GLY A 64 0.11 -13.49 14.30
N THR A 65 -0.24 -12.21 14.12
CA THR A 65 -0.92 -11.67 12.93
C THR A 65 -0.01 -10.73 12.14
N LEU A 66 0.24 -11.04 10.87
CA LEU A 66 0.99 -10.15 9.96
C LEU A 66 0.04 -9.35 9.09
N THR A 67 0.15 -8.02 9.17
CA THR A 67 -0.66 -7.11 8.35
C THR A 67 -0.07 -6.95 6.95
N PRO A 68 -0.88 -6.59 5.94
CA PRO A 68 -0.42 -6.29 4.57
C PRO A 68 0.64 -5.17 4.48
N ASN A 69 0.77 -4.37 5.52
CA ASN A 69 1.79 -3.32 5.63
C ASN A 69 3.10 -3.81 6.28
N GLY A 70 3.25 -5.13 6.49
CA GLY A 70 4.45 -5.75 7.05
C GLY A 70 4.58 -5.67 8.58
N ARG A 71 3.54 -5.22 9.30
CA ARG A 71 3.56 -5.21 10.78
C ARG A 71 3.09 -6.54 11.33
N MET A 72 3.91 -7.17 12.16
CA MET A 72 3.58 -8.39 12.89
C MET A 72 3.08 -8.04 14.30
N PHE A 73 1.97 -8.63 14.71
CA PHE A 73 1.42 -8.54 16.06
C PHE A 73 1.51 -9.91 16.70
N PRO A 74 2.44 -10.15 17.62
CA PRO A 74 2.55 -11.45 18.28
C PRO A 74 1.28 -11.75 19.08
N THR A 75 0.83 -13.00 19.06
CA THR A 75 -0.13 -13.48 20.07
C THR A 75 0.57 -13.45 21.41
N ALA A 76 -0.05 -12.84 22.42
CA ALA A 76 0.44 -12.94 23.79
C ALA A 76 0.56 -14.43 24.12
N HIS A 77 1.77 -14.87 24.45
CA HIS A 77 2.01 -16.20 25.01
C HIS A 77 1.87 -16.04 26.52
N ASP A 78 0.94 -16.80 27.12
CA ASP A 78 1.02 -17.17 28.54
C ASP A 78 2.19 -18.14 28.75
#